data_AF-A0A8S9LTD2-F1
#
_entry.id   AF-A0A8S9LTD2-F1
#
_cell.length_a   1.000
_cell.length_b   1.000
_cell.length_c   1.000
_cell.angle_alpha   90.00
_cell.angle_beta   90.00
_cell.angle_gamma   90.00
#
_symmetry.space_group_name_H-M   'P 1'
#
loop_
_entity.id
_entity.type
_entity.pdbx_description
1 polymer ?
#
loop_
_entity_poly.entity_id
_entity_poly.type
_entity_poly.pdbx_seq_one_letter_code
_entity_poly.pdbx_strand_id
1 'polypeptide(L)'
;MKYKDEKYEKAERGSTKILPKTVLLILLCGLSFYLGGLYCGKNKLQVNDVAKAGSSYNSPQSVSFPECSSDYQDYTPCTDPRKWKKYGTHRLTFMERHCPPVFDRKQCLVPPPNGYKSPIRWPKSKNECWYR
;
A
#
# COMPACT_ATOMS: atom_id res chain seq x y z
N MET A 1 40.18 -16.64 -43.47
CA MET A 1 40.46 -15.58 -44.47
C MET A 1 39.28 -15.48 -45.42
N LYS A 2 38.65 -14.30 -45.40
CA LYS A 2 37.79 -13.65 -46.42
C LYS A 2 36.77 -14.49 -47.22
N TYR A 3 35.51 -14.22 -46.87
CA TYR A 3 34.35 -14.06 -47.76
C TYR A 3 34.70 -13.52 -49.16
N LYS A 4 33.98 -14.04 -50.16
CA LYS A 4 33.75 -13.33 -51.42
C LYS A 4 32.30 -13.56 -51.83
N ASP A 5 31.50 -12.55 -51.56
CA ASP A 5 30.13 -12.38 -51.98
C ASP A 5 30.02 -12.40 -53.51
N GLU A 6 28.78 -12.47 -53.97
CA GLU A 6 28.36 -11.90 -55.24
C GLU A 6 28.55 -12.79 -56.47
N LYS A 7 27.64 -13.76 -56.60
CA LYS A 7 27.19 -14.13 -57.95
C LYS A 7 25.70 -14.41 -57.99
N TYR A 8 24.99 -13.36 -58.41
CA TYR A 8 23.80 -13.36 -59.24
C TYR A 8 22.43 -13.42 -58.57
N GLU A 9 21.78 -12.25 -58.59
CA GLU A 9 20.39 -12.10 -58.99
C GLU A 9 19.86 -13.32 -59.76
N LYS A 10 18.90 -14.03 -59.16
CA LYS A 10 17.78 -14.53 -59.93
C LYS A 10 16.58 -14.74 -59.03
N ALA A 11 15.43 -14.32 -59.55
CA ALA A 11 14.08 -14.62 -59.12
C ALA A 11 13.49 -13.70 -58.04
N GLU A 12 13.22 -12.47 -58.48
CA GLU A 12 11.89 -11.91 -58.31
C GLU A 12 10.82 -12.99 -58.60
N ARG A 13 10.23 -13.61 -57.56
CA ARG A 13 8.88 -14.19 -57.65
C ARG A 13 8.25 -14.48 -56.29
N GLY A 14 7.43 -13.53 -55.85
CA GLY A 14 6.18 -13.80 -55.16
C GLY A 14 6.26 -14.14 -53.68
N SER A 15 5.96 -13.16 -52.82
CA SER A 15 5.04 -13.41 -51.70
C SER A 15 4.41 -12.12 -51.19
N THR A 16 3.27 -11.79 -51.79
CA THR A 16 2.21 -10.88 -51.34
C THR A 16 1.65 -11.28 -49.96
N LYS A 17 2.51 -11.46 -48.94
CA LYS A 17 2.10 -11.87 -47.58
C LYS A 17 2.86 -11.20 -46.43
N ILE A 18 3.86 -10.36 -46.72
CA ILE A 18 4.61 -9.60 -45.69
C ILE A 18 3.92 -8.27 -45.34
N LEU A 19 3.29 -7.60 -46.32
CA LEU A 19 2.49 -6.39 -46.11
C LEU A 19 1.16 -6.59 -45.33
N PRO A 20 0.36 -7.65 -45.53
CA PRO A 20 -0.92 -7.76 -44.83
C PRO A 20 -0.75 -7.98 -43.33
N LYS A 21 0.31 -8.68 -42.89
CA LYS A 21 0.53 -8.94 -41.47
C LYS A 21 1.00 -7.69 -40.72
N THR A 22 1.88 -6.89 -41.31
CA THR A 22 2.33 -5.63 -40.69
C THR A 22 1.19 -4.60 -40.68
N VAL A 23 0.44 -4.47 -41.78
CA VAL A 23 -0.75 -3.60 -41.84
C VAL A 23 -1.82 -4.05 -40.84
N LEU A 24 -2.08 -5.36 -40.71
CA LEU A 24 -3.02 -5.91 -39.74
C LEU A 24 -2.60 -5.60 -38.29
N LEU A 25 -1.31 -5.74 -37.99
CA LEU A 25 -0.77 -5.49 -36.64
C LEU A 25 -0.86 -3.99 -36.30
N ILE A 26 -0.58 -3.10 -37.26
CA ILE A 26 -0.74 -1.65 -37.09
C ILE A 26 -2.23 -1.28 -36.89
N LEU A 27 -3.14 -1.89 -37.65
CA LEU A 27 -4.59 -1.65 -37.49
C LEU A 27 -5.11 -2.15 -36.13
N LEU A 28 -4.66 -3.33 -35.67
CA LEU A 28 -5.02 -3.86 -34.37
C LEU A 28 -4.48 -2.99 -33.22
N CYS A 29 -3.24 -2.54 -33.31
CA CYS A 29 -2.66 -1.60 -32.36
C CYS A 29 -3.39 -0.26 -32.38
N GLY A 30 -3.67 0.30 -33.57
CA GLY A 30 -4.42 1.55 -33.72
C GLY A 30 -5.83 1.47 -33.14
N LEU A 31 -6.55 0.37 -33.37
CA LEU A 31 -7.88 0.13 -32.81
C LEU A 31 -7.82 0.02 -31.27
N SER A 32 -6.79 -0.65 -30.74
CA SER A 32 -6.58 -0.79 -29.30
C SER A 32 -6.35 0.56 -28.62
N PHE A 33 -5.53 1.43 -29.23
CA PHE A 33 -5.31 2.79 -28.74
C PHE A 33 -6.55 3.69 -28.90
N TYR A 34 -7.30 3.55 -29.99
CA TYR A 34 -8.53 4.32 -30.23
C TYR A 34 -9.64 3.95 -29.24
N LEU A 35 -9.83 2.66 -28.98
CA LEU A 35 -10.75 2.17 -27.94
C LEU A 35 -10.24 2.53 -26.53
N GLY A 36 -8.93 2.43 -26.28
CA GLY A 36 -8.32 2.86 -25.02
C GLY A 36 -8.49 4.36 -24.74
N GLY A 37 -8.44 5.21 -25.77
CA GLY A 37 -8.70 6.65 -25.66
C GLY A 37 -10.17 6.99 -25.44
N LEU A 38 -11.10 6.24 -26.05
CA LEU A 38 -12.54 6.37 -25.81
C LEU A 38 -12.96 5.87 -24.41
N TYR A 39 -12.25 4.88 -23.85
CA TYR A 39 -12.51 4.35 -22.50
C TYR A 39 -11.72 5.05 -21.39
N CYS A 40 -10.61 5.71 -21.69
CA CYS A 40 -9.89 6.58 -20.74
C CYS A 40 -10.47 8.00 -20.74
N GLY A 41 -11.78 8.10 -20.55
CA GLY A 41 -12.46 9.38 -20.72
C GLY A 41 -13.90 9.40 -20.22
N LYS A 42 -14.21 8.78 -19.07
CA LYS A 42 -15.43 9.12 -18.30
C LYS A 42 -15.55 8.59 -16.87
N ASN A 43 -14.47 8.13 -16.23
CA ASN A 43 -14.43 8.13 -14.77
C ASN A 43 -13.65 9.36 -14.33
N LYS A 44 -14.31 10.52 -14.40
CA LYS A 44 -13.94 11.62 -13.51
C LYS A 44 -14.11 11.02 -12.13
N LEU A 45 -13.00 10.61 -11.51
CA LEU A 45 -12.96 10.30 -10.10
C LEU A 45 -13.37 11.61 -9.43
N GLN A 46 -14.66 11.73 -9.13
CA GLN A 46 -15.15 12.82 -8.33
C GLN A 46 -14.58 12.58 -6.94
N VAL A 47 -13.40 13.13 -6.69
CA VAL A 47 -12.97 13.46 -5.34
C VAL A 47 -13.78 14.69 -4.93
N ASN A 48 -15.09 14.50 -4.83
CA ASN A 48 -16.03 15.49 -4.31
C ASN A 48 -16.64 14.96 -3.02
N ASP A 49 -15.80 14.42 -2.13
CA ASP A 49 -16.17 14.18 -0.74
C ASP A 49 -14.99 14.53 0.17
N VAL A 50 -14.39 15.71 -0.03
CA VAL A 50 -14.01 16.53 1.12
C VAL A 50 -15.18 17.48 1.37
N ALA A 51 -16.37 16.89 1.55
CA ALA A 51 -17.44 17.54 2.27
C ALA A 51 -16.88 17.73 3.68
N LYS A 52 -16.40 18.96 3.91
CA LYS A 52 -16.28 19.63 5.21
C LYS A 52 -16.89 18.77 6.31
N ALA A 53 -16.06 18.00 6.99
CA ALA A 53 -16.41 17.40 8.26
C ALA A 53 -16.57 18.55 9.27
N GLY A 54 -17.64 19.32 9.13
CA GLY A 54 -18.35 19.89 10.26
C GLY A 54 -18.94 18.71 11.01
N SER A 55 -18.08 17.91 11.63
CA SER A 55 -18.49 17.08 12.74
C SER A 55 -19.05 18.10 13.73
N SER A 56 -20.37 18.06 13.92
CA SER A 56 -20.87 18.23 15.28
C SER A 56 -20.04 17.24 16.09
N TYR A 57 -18.96 17.74 16.69
CA TYR A 57 -18.24 17.03 17.73
C TYR A 57 -19.24 16.95 18.86
N ASN A 58 -20.16 15.98 18.77
CA ASN A 58 -20.75 15.41 19.95
C ASN A 58 -19.53 15.04 20.78
N SER A 59 -19.33 15.76 21.89
CA SER A 59 -18.23 15.52 22.81
C SER A 59 -18.08 14.00 22.93
N PRO A 60 -16.91 13.43 22.59
CA PRO A 60 -16.75 11.99 22.60
C PRO A 60 -17.18 11.52 23.99
N GLN A 61 -18.27 10.74 24.05
CA GLN A 61 -18.68 10.10 25.29
C GLN A 61 -17.45 9.37 25.80
N SER A 62 -17.02 9.71 27.02
CA SER A 62 -15.82 9.13 27.61
C SER A 62 -16.06 7.64 27.81
N VAL A 63 -15.56 6.82 26.89
CA VAL A 63 -15.56 5.36 27.05
C VAL A 63 -14.55 5.04 28.16
N SER A 64 -15.07 4.52 29.27
CA SER A 64 -14.24 4.02 30.36
C SER A 64 -13.79 2.61 30.03
N PHE A 65 -12.48 2.38 30.09
CA PHE A 65 -11.88 1.07 29.91
C PHE A 65 -11.41 0.54 31.27
N PRO A 66 -11.58 -0.76 31.55
CA PRO A 66 -11.03 -1.37 32.76
C PRO A 66 -9.50 -1.36 32.74
N GLU A 67 -8.90 -1.51 33.92
CA GLU A 67 -7.45 -1.62 34.05
C GLU A 67 -6.95 -3.01 33.63
N CYS A 68 -5.81 -3.08 32.93
CA CYS A 68 -5.09 -4.32 32.66
C CYS A 68 -4.10 -4.64 33.80
N SER A 69 -3.65 -5.91 33.88
CA SER A 69 -2.46 -6.26 34.66
C SER A 69 -1.22 -5.48 34.19
N SER A 70 -0.28 -5.21 35.11
CA SER A 70 1.02 -4.60 34.80
C SER A 70 1.86 -5.42 33.82
N ASP A 71 1.61 -6.73 33.72
CA ASP A 71 2.33 -7.63 32.81
C ASP A 71 2.12 -7.27 31.33
N TYR A 72 1.09 -6.46 31.04
CA TYR A 72 0.77 -6.01 29.69
C TYR A 72 1.50 -4.73 29.26
N GLN A 73 2.40 -4.17 30.08
CA GLN A 73 3.16 -2.95 29.74
C GLN A 73 3.95 -3.10 28.42
N ASP A 74 4.62 -4.25 28.22
CA ASP A 74 5.42 -4.53 27.01
C ASP A 74 4.66 -5.37 25.97
N TYR A 75 3.37 -5.63 26.21
CA TYR A 75 2.58 -6.50 25.35
C TYR A 75 2.26 -5.80 24.02
N THR A 76 2.90 -6.26 22.94
CA THR A 76 2.69 -5.77 21.58
C THR A 76 2.01 -6.84 20.71
N PRO A 77 0.67 -6.97 20.77
CA PRO A 77 -0.08 -8.11 20.23
C PRO A 77 0.04 -8.33 18.72
N CYS A 78 0.38 -7.28 17.97
CA CYS A 78 0.49 -7.28 16.51
C CYS A 78 1.91 -7.59 16.00
N THR A 79 2.91 -7.61 16.88
CA THR A 79 4.33 -7.89 16.55
C THR A 79 4.85 -9.14 17.25
N ASP A 80 3.95 -10.03 17.68
CA ASP A 80 4.31 -11.24 18.40
C ASP A 80 5.09 -12.24 17.51
N PRO A 81 6.33 -12.62 17.88
CA PRO A 81 7.11 -13.65 17.20
C PRO A 81 6.43 -14.98 16.99
N ARG A 82 5.54 -15.36 17.90
CA ARG A 82 4.81 -16.62 17.83
C ARG A 82 3.71 -16.58 16.78
N LYS A 83 3.21 -15.40 16.42
CA LYS A 83 2.19 -15.24 15.38
C LYS A 83 2.79 -15.15 14.00
N TRP A 84 3.78 -14.28 13.78
CA TRP A 84 4.30 -14.07 12.43
C TRP A 84 4.97 -15.32 11.85
N LYS A 85 5.56 -16.17 12.70
CA LYS A 85 6.08 -17.51 12.34
C LYS A 85 5.02 -18.49 11.81
N LYS A 86 3.72 -18.25 12.05
CA LYS A 86 2.63 -19.11 11.55
C LYS A 86 2.27 -18.80 10.09
N TYR A 87 2.70 -17.66 9.57
CA TYR A 87 2.41 -17.23 8.20
C TYR A 87 3.51 -17.69 7.25
N GLY A 88 3.14 -17.88 5.98
CA GLY A 88 4.03 -18.42 4.97
C GLY A 88 5.09 -17.43 4.49
N THR A 89 6.10 -17.94 3.79
CA THR A 89 7.10 -17.13 3.09
C THR A 89 6.55 -16.51 1.80
N HIS A 90 5.40 -16.99 1.30
CA HIS A 90 4.80 -16.44 0.09
C HIS A 90 4.50 -14.95 0.27
N ARG A 91 5.00 -14.14 -0.68
CA ARG A 91 4.91 -12.68 -0.67
C ARG A 91 5.44 -12.02 0.62
N LEU A 92 6.31 -12.70 1.36
CA LEU A 92 6.81 -12.20 2.64
C LEU A 92 5.68 -11.91 3.65
N THR A 93 4.57 -12.64 3.60
CA THR A 93 3.44 -12.44 4.53
C THR A 93 3.84 -12.58 5.99
N PHE A 94 4.85 -13.40 6.30
CA PHE A 94 5.45 -13.46 7.65
C PHE A 94 6.10 -12.13 8.13
N MET A 95 6.38 -11.18 7.25
CA MET A 95 6.91 -9.86 7.62
C MET A 95 5.81 -8.82 7.91
N GLU A 96 4.55 -9.15 7.65
CA GLU A 96 3.42 -8.26 7.87
C GLU A 96 3.01 -8.20 9.36
N ARG A 97 2.20 -7.18 9.72
CA ARG A 97 1.67 -7.02 11.08
C ARG A 97 0.44 -7.90 11.29
N HIS A 98 0.59 -8.90 12.15
CA HIS A 98 -0.47 -9.89 12.43
C HIS A 98 -1.13 -9.62 13.78
N CYS A 99 -2.14 -8.74 13.76
CA CYS A 99 -2.93 -8.43 14.96
C CYS A 99 -3.89 -9.57 15.33
N PRO A 100 -4.20 -9.76 16.63
CA PRO A 100 -5.22 -10.69 17.06
C PRO A 100 -6.60 -10.34 16.47
N PRO A 101 -7.46 -11.34 16.29
CA PRO A 101 -8.86 -11.12 15.94
C PRO A 101 -9.57 -10.33 17.05
N VAL A 102 -10.71 -9.72 16.72
CA VAL A 102 -11.38 -8.74 17.60
C VAL A 102 -11.73 -9.33 18.97
N PHE A 103 -12.11 -10.61 19.03
CA PHE A 103 -12.45 -11.30 20.28
C PHE A 103 -11.25 -11.52 21.22
N ASP A 104 -10.04 -11.63 20.67
CA ASP A 104 -8.80 -11.79 21.44
C ASP A 104 -8.14 -10.45 21.81
N ARG A 105 -8.68 -9.33 21.28
CA ARG A 105 -8.16 -8.00 21.61
C ARG A 105 -8.60 -7.62 23.01
N LYS A 106 -7.64 -7.38 23.88
CA LYS A 106 -7.89 -6.80 25.20
C LYS A 106 -8.28 -5.33 25.04
N GLN A 107 -9.44 -4.97 25.57
CA GLN A 107 -9.94 -3.60 25.63
C GLN A 107 -9.80 -3.09 27.07
N CYS A 108 -8.56 -2.88 27.50
CA CYS A 108 -8.24 -2.38 28.82
C CYS A 108 -7.08 -1.38 28.71
N LEU A 109 -6.92 -0.53 29.72
CA LEU A 109 -5.81 0.42 29.83
C LEU A 109 -4.79 -0.10 30.83
N VAL A 110 -3.52 -0.12 30.44
CA VAL A 110 -2.42 -0.45 31.36
C VAL A 110 -2.22 0.75 32.30
N PRO A 111 -2.27 0.56 33.63
CA PRO A 111 -2.09 1.66 34.55
C PRO A 111 -0.65 2.20 34.48
N PRO A 112 -0.46 3.51 34.73
CA PRO A 112 0.88 4.07 34.83
C PRO A 112 1.64 3.42 36.00
N PRO A 113 2.95 3.16 35.86
CA PRO A 113 3.74 2.57 36.92
C PRO A 113 3.84 3.52 38.14
N ASN A 114 4.13 2.95 39.31
CA ASN A 114 4.25 3.71 40.55
C ASN A 114 5.30 4.82 40.41
N GLY A 115 4.90 6.07 40.70
CA GLY A 115 5.77 7.24 40.61
C GLY A 115 5.86 7.88 39.22
N TYR A 116 5.15 7.37 38.21
CA TYR A 116 5.06 8.02 36.91
C TYR A 116 4.41 9.40 37.04
N LYS A 117 5.09 10.43 36.52
CA LYS A 117 4.59 11.81 36.51
C LYS A 117 4.02 12.12 35.13
N SER A 118 2.90 12.84 35.11
CA SER A 118 2.34 13.35 33.85
C SER A 118 3.40 14.19 33.12
N PRO A 119 3.65 13.93 31.82
CA PRO A 119 4.66 14.68 31.08
C PRO A 119 4.27 16.15 30.98
N ILE A 120 5.28 17.03 30.98
CA ILE A 120 5.09 18.47 30.82
C ILE A 120 4.51 18.73 29.44
N ARG A 121 3.38 19.43 29.38
CA ARG A 121 2.70 19.75 28.11
C ARG A 121 3.54 20.75 27.29
N TRP A 122 3.53 20.60 25.97
CA TRP A 122 4.00 21.63 25.05
C TRP A 122 3.12 22.89 25.19
N PRO A 123 3.65 24.13 25.11
CA PRO A 123 5.04 24.49 24.82
C PRO A 123 5.97 24.58 26.04
N LYS A 124 5.45 24.39 27.27
CA LYS A 124 6.26 24.54 28.50
C LYS A 124 7.45 23.58 28.54
N SER A 125 7.29 22.37 27.99
CA SER A 125 8.38 21.39 27.87
C SER A 125 9.58 21.90 27.06
N LYS A 126 9.43 22.91 26.19
CA LYS A 126 10.54 23.51 25.42
C LYS A 126 11.63 24.09 26.33
N ASN A 127 11.23 24.72 27.44
CA ASN A 127 12.17 25.38 28.35
C ASN A 127 12.91 24.38 29.25
N GLU A 128 12.38 23.16 29.36
CA GLU A 128 12.94 22.06 30.16
C GLU A 128 13.87 21.15 29.34
N CYS A 129 13.86 21.27 28.01
CA CYS A 129 14.78 20.56 27.13
C CYS A 129 16.03 21.41 26.90
N TRP A 130 17.11 21.15 27.63
CA TRP A 130 18.43 21.69 27.31
C TRP A 130 19.23 20.67 26.47
N TYR A 131 19.78 21.14 25.35
CA TYR A 131 20.78 20.37 24.60
C TYR A 131 22.14 20.56 25.28
N ARG A 132 22.88 19.48 25.48
CA ARG A 132 24.27 19.54 25.98
C ARG A 132 25.24 19.49 24.82
#